data_AF-A0A1G0Z1S9-F1
#
_entry.id   AF-A0A1G0Z1S9-F1
#
_cell.length_a   1.000
_cell.length_b   1.000
_cell.length_c   1.000
_cell.angle_alpha   90.00
_cell.angle_beta   90.00
_cell.angle_gamma   90.00
#
_symmetry.space_group_name_H-M   'P 1'
#
loop_
_entity.id
_entity.type
_entity.pdbx_description
1 polymer ?
#
loop_
_entity_poly.entity_id
_entity_poly.type
_entity_poly.pdbx_seq_one_letter_code
_entity_poly.pdbx_strand_id
1 'polypeptide(L)'
;MQDDTNVIEGKNWKTSFELSDTEAMRFDYSGKHIFSVMPVSFGTIGEETGISRKCRQHHSLDGLSSRIDMENLIPFGPEPSIKRTIEFAYNRASVTCDVNIPKGISGDRLSIDSILLPGKWKKIGIIENNGTSFNPPEIRWHDIKDEDCEFFSSEKTFLSCVLEDANGFLFETGAGNDLWRWNSASILNTASSFRIEKNSHGILISRNVFKWEQECELPKRNWRFNWYFAWSARKNPPAPVSSDIIKGDIFNAVNKENKLLFYDFLSSAFPPSGRTRRKEQNSASPCMQSHAVQNHFRKIIRSLSNRIDGHDIRFINIAPHICDTASHLERKSASGIEHWDMISILDLRLWADHQFQSSGSRFSIISQADSPFSSMPSLMSDFA
;
A
#
# COMPACT_ATOMS: atom_id res chain seq x y z
N MET A 1 29.65 18.70 9.27
CA MET A 1 28.74 18.27 8.19
C MET A 1 28.06 17.02 8.69
N GLN A 2 26.87 17.16 9.27
CA GLN A 2 25.99 16.03 9.57
C GLN A 2 25.45 15.58 8.22
N ASP A 3 25.79 14.38 7.78
CA ASP A 3 25.27 13.82 6.54
C ASP A 3 23.73 13.77 6.61
N ASP A 4 23.07 14.17 5.51
CA ASP A 4 21.63 14.14 5.29
C ASP A 4 21.05 12.70 5.23
N THR A 5 21.38 11.83 6.19
CA THR A 5 21.00 10.41 6.17
C THR A 5 19.51 10.16 6.42
N ASN A 6 18.76 11.17 6.84
CA ASN A 6 17.37 11.05 7.28
C ASN A 6 16.38 11.62 6.25
N VAL A 7 16.81 11.84 5.01
CA VAL A 7 15.97 12.37 3.95
C VAL A 7 16.11 11.53 2.69
N ILE A 8 14.99 11.11 2.12
CA ILE A 8 14.92 10.50 0.79
C ILE A 8 14.05 11.36 -0.11
N GLU A 9 14.52 11.65 -1.32
CA GLU A 9 13.85 12.57 -2.23
C GLU A 9 13.84 12.06 -3.66
N GLY A 10 12.84 12.53 -4.41
CA GLY A 10 12.76 12.40 -5.85
C GLY A 10 12.48 13.75 -6.47
N LYS A 11 12.18 13.77 -7.77
CA LYS A 11 12.06 15.00 -8.59
C LYS A 11 11.21 16.12 -7.94
N ASN A 12 10.06 15.76 -7.37
CA ASN A 12 9.07 16.71 -6.83
C ASN A 12 8.62 16.36 -5.42
N TRP A 13 9.26 15.39 -4.76
CA TRP A 13 8.82 14.90 -3.46
C TRP A 13 10.01 14.68 -2.56
N LYS A 14 9.78 14.84 -1.26
CA LYS A 14 10.78 14.64 -0.22
C LYS A 14 10.11 13.96 0.96
N THR A 15 10.78 12.98 1.55
CA THR A 15 10.38 12.38 2.81
C THR A 15 11.51 12.56 3.82
N SER A 16 11.19 13.12 4.99
CA SER A 16 12.12 13.26 6.11
C SER A 16 11.72 12.34 7.26
N PHE A 17 12.74 11.85 7.97
CA PHE A 17 12.61 10.90 9.06
C PHE A 17 13.24 11.48 10.33
N GLU A 18 12.48 12.35 10.97
CA GLU A 18 12.86 12.95 12.24
C GLU A 18 11.81 12.58 13.26
N LEU A 19 12.26 11.96 14.34
CA LEU A 19 11.38 11.53 15.42
C LEU A 19 11.08 12.72 16.33
N SER A 20 9.81 13.00 16.52
CA SER A 20 9.26 14.05 17.39
C SER A 20 7.97 13.54 18.05
N ASP A 21 7.39 14.35 18.93
CA ASP A 21 6.13 14.04 19.63
C ASP A 21 4.96 13.76 18.66
N THR A 22 5.01 14.33 17.45
CA THR A 22 3.89 14.27 16.49
C THR A 22 4.23 13.58 15.18
N GLU A 23 5.51 13.39 14.87
CA GLU A 23 5.97 12.92 13.56
C GLU A 23 7.13 11.93 13.73
N ALA A 24 7.02 10.77 13.11
CA ALA A 24 8.12 9.83 12.86
C ALA A 24 8.58 9.85 11.38
N MET A 25 7.71 10.35 10.50
CA MET A 25 7.96 10.53 9.08
C MET A 25 7.10 11.68 8.57
N ARG A 26 7.66 12.51 7.69
CA ARG A 26 6.94 13.57 6.99
C ARG A 26 7.15 13.47 5.49
N PHE A 27 6.09 13.65 4.72
CA PHE A 27 6.12 13.67 3.26
C PHE A 27 5.69 15.03 2.72
N ASP A 28 6.55 15.62 1.90
CA ASP A 28 6.34 16.86 1.18
C ASP A 28 6.28 16.61 -0.33
N TYR A 29 5.38 17.30 -1.03
CA TYR A 29 5.30 17.32 -2.49
C TYR A 29 5.31 18.76 -2.99
N SER A 30 6.23 19.07 -3.90
CA SER A 30 6.43 20.42 -4.46
C SER A 30 6.55 21.50 -3.36
N GLY A 31 7.25 21.18 -2.28
CA GLY A 31 7.45 22.07 -1.12
C GLY A 31 6.25 22.22 -0.18
N LYS A 32 5.12 21.55 -0.46
CA LYS A 32 3.93 21.52 0.41
C LYS A 32 3.96 20.27 1.29
N HIS A 33 3.73 20.45 2.59
CA HIS A 33 3.49 19.35 3.52
C HIS A 33 2.17 18.65 3.18
N ILE A 34 2.25 17.37 2.82
CA ILE A 34 1.09 16.55 2.44
C ILE A 34 0.60 15.72 3.62
N PHE A 35 1.50 15.00 4.30
CA PHE A 35 1.14 14.22 5.49
C PHE A 35 2.36 13.91 6.38
N SER A 36 2.03 13.58 7.64
CA SER A 36 2.96 13.01 8.61
C SER A 36 2.45 11.68 9.14
N VAL A 37 3.38 10.76 9.41
CA VAL A 37 3.12 9.52 10.16
C VAL A 37 3.47 9.78 11.60
N MET A 38 2.53 9.51 12.49
CA MET A 38 2.73 9.62 13.92
C MET A 38 3.59 8.45 14.44
N PRO A 39 4.38 8.67 15.51
CA PRO A 39 5.12 7.61 16.18
C PRO A 39 4.21 6.45 16.63
N VAL A 40 4.75 5.23 16.64
CA VAL A 40 4.05 4.07 17.22
C VAL A 40 3.87 4.27 18.72
N SER A 41 2.70 3.95 19.28
CA SER A 41 2.46 4.09 20.72
C SER A 41 1.87 2.83 21.36
N PHE A 42 2.27 2.60 22.60
CA PHE A 42 1.82 1.53 23.49
C PHE A 42 0.92 2.09 24.60
N GLY A 43 0.08 3.08 24.29
CA GLY A 43 -0.67 3.85 25.30
C GLY A 43 0.08 5.10 25.70
N THR A 44 0.58 5.15 26.94
CA THR A 44 1.28 6.30 27.50
C THR A 44 2.77 6.38 27.12
N ILE A 45 3.33 5.28 26.64
CA ILE A 45 4.70 5.20 26.14
C ILE A 45 4.65 5.09 24.62
N GLY A 46 5.41 5.92 23.92
CA GLY A 46 5.50 5.85 22.48
C GLY A 46 6.90 6.09 21.94
N GLU A 47 7.01 5.81 20.66
CA GLU A 47 8.23 5.88 19.88
C GLU A 47 8.81 7.28 19.85
N GLU A 48 8.04 8.35 20.11
CA GLU A 48 8.53 9.74 20.24
C GLU A 48 9.68 9.90 21.25
N THR A 49 9.70 9.05 22.29
CA THR A 49 10.78 9.03 23.30
C THR A 49 11.99 8.20 22.87
N GLY A 50 11.93 7.62 21.67
CA GLY A 50 12.87 6.66 21.14
C GLY A 50 14.20 7.26 20.68
N ILE A 51 15.23 6.40 20.66
CA ILE A 51 16.55 6.70 20.13
C ILE A 51 16.70 5.99 18.79
N SER A 52 17.07 6.74 17.75
CA SER A 52 17.40 6.15 16.45
C SER A 52 18.68 5.32 16.53
N ARG A 53 18.55 4.01 16.30
CA ARG A 53 19.67 3.05 16.25
C ARG A 53 20.17 2.83 14.82
N LYS A 54 19.30 2.96 13.82
CA LYS A 54 19.61 2.74 12.41
C LYS A 54 18.82 3.70 11.56
N CYS A 55 19.50 4.30 10.58
CA CYS A 55 18.90 4.95 9.42
C CYS A 55 19.82 4.67 8.23
N ARG A 56 19.37 3.90 7.24
CA ARG A 56 20.17 3.53 6.07
C ARG A 56 19.37 3.67 4.80
N GLN A 57 19.95 4.39 3.84
CA GLN A 57 19.37 4.56 2.52
C GLN A 57 20.03 3.61 1.52
N HIS A 58 19.22 3.16 0.57
CA HIS A 58 19.59 2.25 -0.49
C HIS A 58 18.96 2.77 -1.78
N HIS A 59 19.75 2.97 -2.82
CA HIS A 59 19.25 3.31 -4.15
C HIS A 59 19.44 2.11 -5.07
N SER A 60 18.44 1.81 -5.88
CA SER A 60 18.62 0.82 -6.94
C SER A 60 19.59 1.37 -7.99
N LEU A 61 20.43 0.51 -8.55
CA LEU A 61 21.41 0.90 -9.59
C LEU A 61 20.74 1.45 -10.85
N ASP A 62 19.51 1.01 -11.11
CA ASP A 62 18.69 1.45 -12.23
C ASP A 62 17.91 2.76 -11.99
N GLY A 63 17.93 3.29 -10.75
CA GLY A 63 17.21 4.50 -10.37
C GLY A 63 15.68 4.37 -10.33
N LEU A 64 15.13 3.16 -10.46
CA LEU A 64 13.67 2.93 -10.46
C LEU A 64 13.06 2.92 -9.05
N SER A 65 13.86 2.57 -8.04
CA SER A 65 13.41 2.56 -6.65
C SER A 65 14.47 3.08 -5.69
N SER A 66 14.02 3.51 -4.52
CA SER A 66 14.88 3.87 -3.41
C SER A 66 14.24 3.41 -2.12
N ARG A 67 15.06 2.91 -1.20
CA ARG A 67 14.62 2.29 0.03
C ARG A 67 15.32 2.91 1.21
N ILE A 68 14.60 3.05 2.32
CA ILE A 68 15.17 3.40 3.60
C ILE A 68 14.82 2.37 4.67
N ASP A 69 15.81 2.00 5.47
CA ASP A 69 15.66 1.16 6.64
C ASP A 69 15.91 1.98 7.90
N MET A 70 14.96 1.96 8.82
CA MET A 70 15.02 2.66 10.10
C MET A 70 14.82 1.69 11.26
N GLU A 71 15.46 1.98 12.39
CA GLU A 71 15.24 1.30 13.67
C GLU A 71 15.30 2.33 14.80
N ASN A 72 14.21 2.44 15.54
CA ASN A 72 14.11 3.20 16.77
C ASN A 72 13.94 2.25 17.95
N LEU A 73 14.54 2.61 19.08
CA LEU A 73 14.41 1.89 20.34
C LEU A 73 13.89 2.85 21.40
N ILE A 74 12.81 2.51 22.07
CA ILE A 74 12.35 3.27 23.24
C ILE A 74 13.27 2.91 24.41
N PRO A 75 14.02 3.86 24.98
CA PRO A 75 15.01 3.58 26.02
C PRO A 75 14.35 3.34 27.38
N PHE A 76 15.10 2.69 28.27
CA PHE A 76 14.73 2.38 29.66
C PHE A 76 13.62 1.32 29.80
N GLY A 77 13.74 0.48 30.83
CA GLY A 77 12.78 -0.59 31.08
C GLY A 77 12.89 -1.74 30.06
N PRO A 78 11.77 -2.23 29.49
CA PRO A 78 11.79 -3.41 28.60
C PRO A 78 12.40 -3.20 27.20
N GLU A 79 12.59 -1.96 26.76
CA GLU A 79 13.22 -1.58 25.48
C GLU A 79 12.54 -2.13 24.20
N PRO A 80 11.29 -1.76 23.90
CA PRO A 80 10.63 -2.13 22.65
C PRO A 80 11.31 -1.45 21.46
N SER A 81 11.31 -2.11 20.30
CA SER A 81 11.91 -1.57 19.09
C SER A 81 10.92 -1.52 17.93
N ILE A 82 11.05 -0.45 17.14
CA ILE A 82 10.23 -0.17 15.97
C ILE A 82 11.17 -0.07 14.78
N LYS A 83 10.95 -0.92 13.78
CA LYS A 83 11.71 -0.92 12.54
C LYS A 83 10.78 -0.58 11.40
N ARG A 84 11.19 0.37 10.56
CA ARG A 84 10.47 0.68 9.31
C ARG A 84 11.37 0.39 8.12
N THR A 85 10.81 -0.31 7.14
CA THR A 85 11.36 -0.40 5.80
C THR A 85 10.39 0.32 4.87
N ILE A 86 10.88 1.29 4.12
CA ILE A 86 10.06 2.07 3.19
C ILE A 86 10.70 2.00 1.82
N GLU A 87 9.97 1.52 0.82
CA GLU A 87 10.44 1.43 -0.56
C GLU A 87 9.60 2.36 -1.45
N PHE A 88 10.27 3.38 -2.00
CA PHE A 88 9.72 4.33 -2.94
C PHE A 88 9.95 3.84 -4.37
N ALA A 89 8.90 3.88 -5.17
CA ALA A 89 8.98 3.63 -6.61
C ALA A 89 7.86 4.40 -7.32
N TYR A 90 8.17 5.06 -8.44
CA TYR A 90 7.23 5.91 -9.17
C TYR A 90 6.61 7.01 -8.26
N ASN A 91 5.29 6.95 -8.10
CA ASN A 91 4.46 7.87 -7.35
C ASN A 91 3.87 7.22 -6.08
N ARG A 92 4.57 6.25 -5.51
CA ARG A 92 4.14 5.50 -4.33
C ARG A 92 5.29 5.08 -3.44
N ALA A 93 4.95 4.69 -2.22
CA ALA A 93 5.85 3.97 -1.33
C ALA A 93 5.11 2.86 -0.56
N SER A 94 5.76 1.69 -0.44
CA SER A 94 5.33 0.63 0.46
C SER A 94 6.04 0.76 1.80
N VAL A 95 5.33 0.53 2.90
CA VAL A 95 5.85 0.64 4.26
C VAL A 95 5.65 -0.69 4.98
N THR A 96 6.73 -1.22 5.56
CA THR A 96 6.70 -2.35 6.49
C THR A 96 7.15 -1.85 7.86
N CYS A 97 6.27 -1.91 8.85
CA CYS A 97 6.52 -1.54 10.24
C CYS A 97 6.57 -2.80 11.10
N ASP A 98 7.76 -3.17 11.56
CA ASP A 98 8.01 -4.24 12.50
C ASP A 98 8.08 -3.68 13.93
N VAL A 99 7.22 -4.16 14.83
CA VAL A 99 7.16 -3.76 16.23
C VAL A 99 7.51 -4.96 17.11
N ASN A 100 8.65 -4.91 17.77
CA ASN A 100 9.08 -5.90 18.74
C ASN A 100 8.67 -5.46 20.15
N ILE A 101 7.74 -6.22 20.74
CA ILE A 101 7.25 -6.01 22.11
C ILE A 101 7.93 -7.05 23.03
N PRO A 102 8.90 -6.64 23.85
CA PRO A 102 9.50 -7.48 24.88
C PRO A 102 8.54 -7.68 26.06
N LYS A 103 8.93 -8.57 26.99
CA LYS A 103 8.15 -8.82 28.21
C LYS A 103 8.22 -7.58 29.14
N GLY A 104 7.12 -7.22 29.78
CA GLY A 104 7.05 -6.14 30.77
C GLY A 104 6.62 -4.77 30.23
N ILE A 105 6.21 -4.66 28.96
CA ILE A 105 5.59 -3.44 28.44
C ILE A 105 4.14 -3.38 28.91
N SER A 106 3.77 -2.28 29.56
CA SER A 106 2.38 -1.99 29.94
C SER A 106 1.76 -0.97 29.00
N GLY A 107 0.48 -1.14 28.69
CA GLY A 107 -0.27 -0.23 27.83
C GLY A 107 -1.75 -0.57 27.74
N ASP A 108 -2.56 0.39 27.30
CA ASP A 108 -3.99 0.21 27.02
C ASP A 108 -4.28 0.06 25.52
N ARG A 109 -3.30 0.33 24.65
CA ARG A 109 -3.46 0.30 23.19
C ARG A 109 -2.13 0.03 22.48
N LEU A 110 -2.22 -0.40 21.23
CA LEU A 110 -1.13 -0.35 20.26
C LEU A 110 -1.60 0.47 19.05
N SER A 111 -0.97 1.63 18.82
CA SER A 111 -1.21 2.46 17.64
C SER A 111 -0.07 2.31 16.65
N ILE A 112 -0.40 2.08 15.37
CA ILE A 112 0.58 1.81 14.32
C ILE A 112 0.43 2.84 13.21
N ASP A 113 1.44 3.69 13.03
CA ASP A 113 1.59 4.58 11.88
C ASP A 113 0.28 5.31 11.52
N SER A 114 -0.35 5.95 12.52
CA SER A 114 -1.47 6.86 12.29
C SER A 114 -1.01 8.03 11.43
N ILE A 115 -1.87 8.58 10.58
CA ILE A 115 -1.50 9.58 9.57
C ILE A 115 -2.25 10.89 9.82
N LEU A 116 -1.53 11.99 9.90
CA LEU A 116 -2.09 13.33 9.89
C LEU A 116 -1.87 13.97 8.52
N LEU A 117 -2.95 14.39 7.86
CA LEU A 117 -2.91 15.13 6.60
C LEU A 117 -3.31 16.58 6.84
N PRO A 118 -2.35 17.51 7.01
CA PRO A 118 -2.67 18.90 7.28
C PRO A 118 -3.26 19.62 6.06
N GLY A 119 -3.82 20.80 6.31
CA GLY A 119 -4.31 21.69 5.27
C GLY A 119 -5.73 21.38 4.79
N LYS A 120 -6.08 21.97 3.65
CA LYS A 120 -7.45 21.93 3.10
C LYS A 120 -7.56 20.85 2.03
N TRP A 121 -8.40 19.86 2.32
CA TRP A 121 -8.82 18.81 1.40
C TRP A 121 -10.26 19.07 0.97
N LYS A 122 -10.58 18.72 -0.28
CA LYS A 122 -11.90 18.96 -0.89
C LYS A 122 -12.78 17.71 -0.82
N LYS A 123 -12.21 16.54 -1.09
CA LYS A 123 -12.92 15.27 -1.11
C LYS A 123 -12.12 14.16 -0.46
N ILE A 124 -12.82 13.18 0.07
CA ILE A 124 -12.27 11.92 0.56
C ILE A 124 -13.09 10.75 0.02
N GLY A 125 -12.41 9.77 -0.56
CA GLY A 125 -12.97 8.54 -1.07
C GLY A 125 -12.45 7.36 -0.25
N ILE A 126 -13.34 6.50 0.23
CA ILE A 126 -12.97 5.38 1.12
C ILE A 126 -13.44 4.07 0.52
N ILE A 127 -12.54 3.10 0.46
CA ILE A 127 -12.84 1.71 0.11
C ILE A 127 -12.80 0.89 1.41
N GLU A 128 -13.97 0.52 1.90
CA GLU A 128 -14.12 -0.20 3.16
C GLU A 128 -13.85 -1.70 3.03
N ASN A 129 -13.42 -2.35 4.12
CA ASN A 129 -13.34 -3.81 4.19
C ASN A 129 -14.64 -4.40 4.72
N ASN A 130 -15.60 -4.63 3.81
CA ASN A 130 -16.95 -5.07 4.16
C ASN A 130 -17.05 -6.54 4.61
N GLY A 131 -15.93 -7.27 4.68
CA GLY A 131 -15.90 -8.62 5.25
C GLY A 131 -16.59 -9.74 4.44
N THR A 132 -17.30 -9.45 3.34
CA THR A 132 -18.17 -10.44 2.66
C THR A 132 -17.88 -10.66 1.17
N SER A 133 -17.47 -9.65 0.41
CA SER A 133 -17.31 -9.72 -1.06
C SER A 133 -15.85 -9.93 -1.53
N PHE A 134 -15.60 -10.73 -2.55
CA PHE A 134 -14.26 -10.83 -3.17
C PHE A 134 -13.77 -9.50 -3.74
N ASN A 135 -14.70 -8.82 -4.42
CA ASN A 135 -14.45 -7.52 -5.01
C ASN A 135 -14.57 -6.48 -3.90
N PRO A 136 -13.58 -5.59 -3.75
CA PRO A 136 -13.73 -4.39 -2.95
C PRO A 136 -15.01 -3.64 -3.35
N PRO A 137 -15.72 -3.02 -2.40
CA PRO A 137 -16.84 -2.16 -2.72
C PRO A 137 -16.37 -0.98 -3.60
N GLU A 138 -17.34 -0.29 -4.20
CA GLU A 138 -17.06 1.00 -4.83
C GLU A 138 -16.47 2.00 -3.84
N ILE A 139 -15.71 2.96 -4.35
CA ILE A 139 -15.17 4.04 -3.55
C ILE A 139 -16.29 4.97 -3.10
N ARG A 140 -16.47 5.11 -1.78
CA ARG A 140 -17.47 6.00 -1.21
C ARG A 140 -16.88 7.40 -1.07
N TRP A 141 -17.29 8.31 -1.95
CA TRP A 141 -16.84 9.71 -1.94
C TRP A 141 -17.67 10.60 -1.01
N HIS A 142 -16.98 11.46 -0.28
CA HIS A 142 -17.53 12.48 0.59
C HIS A 142 -16.88 13.84 0.28
N ASP A 143 -17.70 14.88 0.17
CA ASP A 143 -17.18 16.26 0.18
C ASP A 143 -16.77 16.63 1.61
N ILE A 144 -15.60 17.26 1.74
CA ILE A 144 -15.04 17.69 3.02
C ILE A 144 -15.50 19.13 3.28
N LYS A 145 -16.32 19.32 4.32
CA LYS A 145 -16.76 20.62 4.81
C LYS A 145 -15.78 21.18 5.82
N ASP A 146 -15.95 22.44 6.25
CA ASP A 146 -15.06 23.08 7.24
C ASP A 146 -15.28 22.61 8.68
N GLU A 147 -16.39 21.94 8.97
CA GLU A 147 -16.75 21.40 10.29
C GLU A 147 -16.02 20.09 10.62
N ASP A 148 -15.84 19.82 11.91
CA ASP A 148 -15.36 18.53 12.41
C ASP A 148 -16.34 17.42 12.02
N CYS A 149 -15.82 16.32 11.48
CA CYS A 149 -16.65 15.24 10.95
C CYS A 149 -15.89 13.91 10.97
N GLU A 150 -16.60 12.82 11.24
CA GLU A 150 -16.09 11.46 11.10
C GLU A 150 -16.55 10.88 9.76
N PHE A 151 -15.59 10.47 8.92
CA PHE A 151 -15.86 9.84 7.63
C PHE A 151 -15.88 8.31 7.71
N PHE A 152 -15.13 7.74 8.66
CA PHE A 152 -15.02 6.31 8.86
C PHE A 152 -14.73 5.98 10.31
N SER A 153 -15.38 4.94 10.82
CA SER A 153 -15.14 4.35 12.13
C SER A 153 -15.50 2.89 12.09
N SER A 154 -14.54 2.01 12.41
CA SER A 154 -14.74 0.57 12.36
C SER A 154 -13.72 -0.17 13.22
N GLU A 155 -14.07 -1.37 13.63
CA GLU A 155 -13.13 -2.33 14.21
C GLU A 155 -12.24 -2.98 13.14
N LYS A 156 -12.62 -2.92 11.87
CA LYS A 156 -11.80 -3.43 10.75
C LYS A 156 -11.12 -2.29 10.01
N THR A 157 -9.91 -2.52 9.52
CA THR A 157 -9.22 -1.53 8.68
C THR A 157 -9.98 -1.30 7.37
N PHE A 158 -9.92 -0.07 6.85
CA PHE A 158 -10.26 0.21 5.45
C PHE A 158 -9.19 -0.37 4.52
N LEU A 159 -9.55 -0.61 3.25
CA LEU A 159 -8.61 -1.07 2.23
C LEU A 159 -7.76 0.09 1.71
N SER A 160 -8.43 1.14 1.21
CA SER A 160 -7.78 2.35 0.71
C SER A 160 -8.60 3.60 1.04
N CYS A 161 -7.90 4.72 1.15
CA CYS A 161 -8.44 6.06 1.32
C CYS A 161 -7.74 7.00 0.32
N VAL A 162 -8.51 7.76 -0.45
CA VAL A 162 -8.02 8.73 -1.43
C VAL A 162 -8.52 10.11 -1.04
N LEU A 163 -7.63 11.11 -0.99
CA LEU A 163 -7.97 12.50 -0.74
C LEU A 163 -7.64 13.35 -1.96
N GLU A 164 -8.54 14.28 -2.31
CA GLU A 164 -8.36 15.26 -3.39
C GLU A 164 -8.30 16.67 -2.79
N ASP A 165 -7.28 17.45 -3.16
CA ASP A 165 -7.20 18.87 -2.80
C ASP A 165 -7.86 19.79 -3.86
N ALA A 166 -7.96 21.09 -3.58
CA ALA A 166 -8.60 22.04 -4.50
C ALA A 166 -7.86 22.18 -5.86
N ASN A 167 -6.56 21.87 -5.89
CA ASN A 167 -5.73 21.90 -7.09
C ASN A 167 -5.81 20.58 -7.87
N GLY A 168 -6.53 19.58 -7.36
CA GLY A 168 -6.65 18.24 -7.95
C GLY A 168 -5.45 17.35 -7.68
N PHE A 169 -4.62 17.68 -6.68
CA PHE A 169 -3.64 16.74 -6.17
C PHE A 169 -4.38 15.61 -5.44
N LEU A 170 -3.99 14.38 -5.73
CA LEU A 170 -4.51 13.18 -5.10
C LEU A 170 -3.46 12.59 -4.18
N PHE A 171 -3.87 12.27 -2.96
CA PHE A 171 -3.13 11.44 -2.03
C PHE A 171 -3.89 10.15 -1.76
N GLU A 172 -3.18 9.04 -1.61
CA GLU A 172 -3.76 7.75 -1.30
C GLU A 172 -2.99 7.07 -0.17
N THR A 173 -3.70 6.38 0.73
CA THR A 173 -3.10 5.42 1.66
C THR A 173 -3.99 4.19 1.84
N GLY A 174 -3.39 3.02 2.05
CA GLY A 174 -4.12 1.76 2.24
C GLY A 174 -3.41 0.74 3.11
N ALA A 175 -4.15 -0.28 3.55
CA ALA A 175 -3.72 -1.28 4.56
C ALA A 175 -2.75 -2.35 4.03
N GLY A 176 -2.33 -2.29 2.77
CA GLY A 176 -1.42 -3.27 2.17
C GLY A 176 -1.94 -4.71 2.17
N ASN A 177 -1.03 -5.69 2.06
CA ASN A 177 -1.43 -7.10 1.88
C ASN A 177 -1.96 -7.78 3.15
N ASP A 178 -1.45 -7.43 4.31
CA ASP A 178 -1.63 -8.21 5.55
C ASP A 178 -2.89 -7.81 6.35
N LEU A 179 -4.07 -7.84 5.71
CA LEU A 179 -5.34 -7.51 6.37
C LEU A 179 -5.57 -8.31 7.66
N TRP A 180 -5.21 -9.59 7.68
CA TRP A 180 -5.31 -10.44 8.86
C TRP A 180 -4.53 -9.91 10.07
N ARG A 181 -3.47 -9.12 9.90
CA ARG A 181 -2.73 -8.52 11.01
C ARG A 181 -3.41 -7.27 11.52
N TRP A 182 -3.89 -6.43 10.61
CA TRP A 182 -4.70 -5.27 10.97
C TRP A 182 -5.98 -5.68 11.72
N ASN A 183 -6.57 -6.81 11.34
CA ASN A 183 -7.80 -7.34 11.92
C ASN A 183 -7.55 -8.45 12.97
N SER A 184 -6.40 -8.43 13.67
CA SER A 184 -5.96 -9.51 14.57
C SER A 184 -6.40 -9.35 16.04
N ALA A 185 -7.13 -8.29 16.38
CA ALA A 185 -7.48 -7.98 17.77
C ALA A 185 -8.20 -9.12 18.51
N SER A 186 -9.08 -9.85 17.82
CA SER A 186 -9.78 -11.00 18.38
C SER A 186 -8.85 -12.13 18.85
N ILE A 187 -7.65 -12.28 18.27
CA ILE A 187 -6.66 -13.28 18.68
C ILE A 187 -6.14 -13.00 20.10
N LEU A 188 -6.19 -11.75 20.54
CA LEU A 188 -5.74 -11.32 21.87
C LEU A 188 -6.92 -10.98 22.81
N ASN A 189 -8.16 -11.33 22.42
CA ASN A 189 -9.37 -10.95 23.14
C ASN A 189 -9.44 -9.43 23.43
N THR A 190 -9.05 -8.62 22.45
CA THR A 190 -9.02 -7.15 22.54
C THR A 190 -9.78 -6.53 21.36
N ALA A 191 -10.02 -5.23 21.40
CA ALA A 191 -10.68 -4.51 20.31
C ALA A 191 -9.65 -3.84 19.39
N SER A 192 -10.09 -3.44 18.20
CA SER A 192 -9.37 -2.55 17.29
C SER A 192 -10.24 -1.33 16.98
N SER A 193 -9.61 -0.22 16.61
CA SER A 193 -10.31 1.00 16.23
C SER A 193 -9.56 1.73 15.12
N PHE A 194 -10.19 1.78 13.96
CA PHE A 194 -9.74 2.50 12.79
C PHE A 194 -10.69 3.65 12.52
N ARG A 195 -10.17 4.88 12.49
CA ARG A 195 -10.98 6.09 12.32
C ARG A 195 -10.38 7.03 11.30
N ILE A 196 -11.23 7.70 10.54
CA ILE A 196 -10.85 8.81 9.66
C ILE A 196 -11.74 9.99 10.01
N GLU A 197 -11.14 11.05 10.54
CA GLU A 197 -11.88 12.23 11.00
C GLU A 197 -11.21 13.52 10.53
N LYS A 198 -12.03 14.53 10.26
CA LYS A 198 -11.60 15.91 10.12
C LYS A 198 -11.62 16.58 11.49
N ASN A 199 -10.55 17.29 11.80
CA ASN A 199 -10.45 18.21 12.94
C ASN A 199 -9.78 19.53 12.51
N SER A 200 -9.51 20.41 13.49
CA SER A 200 -8.86 21.71 13.28
C SER A 200 -7.44 21.62 12.69
N HIS A 201 -6.74 20.49 12.82
CA HIS A 201 -5.38 20.28 12.33
C HIS A 201 -5.33 19.64 10.93
N GLY A 202 -6.45 19.12 10.43
CA GLY A 202 -6.53 18.47 9.11
C GLY A 202 -7.37 17.19 9.16
N ILE A 203 -6.98 16.20 8.35
CA ILE A 203 -7.57 14.86 8.38
C ILE A 203 -6.66 13.94 9.19
N LEU A 204 -7.21 13.30 10.22
CA LEU A 204 -6.52 12.30 11.04
C LEU A 204 -7.03 10.90 10.69
N ILE A 205 -6.11 10.03 10.31
CA ILE A 205 -6.32 8.60 10.11
C ILE A 205 -5.71 7.87 11.30
N SER A 206 -6.55 7.43 12.23
CA SER A 206 -6.13 6.69 13.42
C SER A 206 -6.14 5.18 13.18
N ARG A 207 -5.06 4.50 13.58
CA ARG A 207 -4.88 3.04 13.43
C ARG A 207 -4.53 2.39 14.78
N ASN A 208 -5.53 2.15 15.61
CA ASN A 208 -5.35 1.42 16.87
C ASN A 208 -5.63 -0.06 16.64
N VAL A 209 -4.57 -0.84 16.44
CA VAL A 209 -4.67 -2.26 16.08
C VAL A 209 -5.08 -3.14 17.25
N PHE A 210 -4.74 -2.72 18.47
CA PHE A 210 -5.16 -3.35 19.72
C PHE A 210 -5.58 -2.26 20.72
N LYS A 211 -6.66 -2.51 21.45
CA LYS A 211 -7.22 -1.60 22.46
C LYS A 211 -7.88 -2.41 23.57
N TRP A 212 -7.25 -2.40 24.74
CA TRP A 212 -7.73 -3.04 25.96
C TRP A 212 -8.59 -2.06 26.77
N GLU A 213 -9.47 -2.60 27.62
CA GLU A 213 -10.34 -1.78 28.48
C GLU A 213 -9.56 -1.07 29.60
N GLN A 214 -8.46 -1.66 30.03
CA GLN A 214 -7.59 -1.17 31.10
C GLN A 214 -6.13 -1.42 30.71
N GLU A 215 -5.23 -0.64 31.30
CA GLU A 215 -3.78 -0.84 31.14
C GLU A 215 -3.38 -2.24 31.59
N CYS A 216 -2.66 -2.97 30.74
CA CYS A 216 -2.23 -4.33 31.00
C CYS A 216 -0.83 -4.58 30.43
N GLU A 217 -0.18 -5.68 30.84
CA GLU A 217 1.06 -6.12 30.22
C GLU A 217 0.75 -6.61 28.79
N LEU A 218 1.34 -5.95 27.80
CA LEU A 218 1.18 -6.29 26.40
C LEU A 218 1.86 -7.64 26.08
N PRO A 219 1.24 -8.50 25.26
CA PRO A 219 1.82 -9.80 24.92
C PRO A 219 3.19 -9.67 24.26
N LYS A 220 4.20 -10.37 24.80
CA LYS A 220 5.54 -10.46 24.20
C LYS A 220 5.43 -11.03 22.77
N ARG A 221 5.63 -10.19 21.76
CA ARG A 221 5.44 -10.58 20.36
C ARG A 221 6.11 -9.61 19.39
N ASN A 222 6.51 -10.15 18.24
CA ASN A 222 6.88 -9.37 17.06
C ASN A 222 5.67 -9.25 16.15
N TRP A 223 5.24 -8.02 15.93
CA TRP A 223 4.19 -7.67 14.98
C TRP A 223 4.82 -7.05 13.73
N ARG A 224 4.20 -7.27 12.57
CA ARG A 224 4.62 -6.68 11.31
C ARG A 224 3.41 -6.11 10.61
N PHE A 225 3.34 -4.82 10.36
CA PHE A 225 2.25 -4.20 9.63
C PHE A 225 2.74 -3.66 8.30
N ASN A 226 2.01 -3.96 7.24
CA ASN A 226 2.31 -3.43 5.92
C ASN A 226 1.22 -2.42 5.56
N TRP A 227 1.62 -1.31 4.97
CA TRP A 227 0.70 -0.33 4.39
C TRP A 227 1.42 0.37 3.24
N TYR A 228 0.72 1.27 2.54
CA TYR A 228 1.35 2.07 1.50
C TYR A 228 0.72 3.44 1.41
N PHE A 229 1.41 4.32 0.69
CA PHE A 229 0.83 5.56 0.21
C PHE A 229 1.24 5.84 -1.23
N ALA A 230 0.44 6.65 -1.92
CA ALA A 230 0.69 7.09 -3.27
C ALA A 230 0.19 8.52 -3.49
N TRP A 231 0.67 9.17 -4.54
CA TRP A 231 0.30 10.54 -4.85
C TRP A 231 0.17 10.74 -6.35
N SER A 232 -0.62 11.73 -6.78
CA SER A 232 -0.63 12.17 -8.17
C SER A 232 -0.98 13.65 -8.26
N ALA A 233 -0.26 14.37 -9.12
CA ALA A 233 -0.62 15.73 -9.49
C ALA A 233 -1.60 15.77 -10.68
N ARG A 234 -1.98 14.62 -11.23
CA ARG A 234 -2.88 14.54 -12.39
C ARG A 234 -4.33 14.52 -11.95
N LYS A 235 -5.16 15.32 -12.64
CA LYS A 235 -6.61 15.36 -12.45
C LYS A 235 -7.36 14.20 -13.11
N ASN A 236 -6.77 13.48 -14.06
CA ASN A 236 -7.45 12.39 -14.77
C ASN A 236 -6.45 11.32 -15.22
N PRO A 237 -6.77 10.02 -15.09
CA PRO A 237 -6.05 8.97 -15.81
C PRO A 237 -6.25 9.17 -17.32
N PRO A 238 -5.28 8.81 -18.16
CA PRO A 238 -5.50 8.75 -19.60
C PRO A 238 -6.66 7.77 -19.87
N ALA A 239 -7.65 8.21 -20.67
CA ALA A 239 -8.73 7.34 -21.11
C ALA A 239 -8.16 6.07 -21.77
N PRO A 240 -8.74 4.88 -21.55
CA PRO A 240 -8.33 3.68 -22.26
C PRO A 240 -8.48 3.94 -23.77
N VAL A 241 -7.37 3.86 -24.49
CA VAL A 241 -7.35 3.98 -25.94
C VAL A 241 -7.98 2.72 -26.51
N SER A 242 -8.96 2.86 -27.41
CA SER A 242 -9.72 1.77 -28.03
C SER A 242 -8.92 0.98 -29.08
N SER A 243 -7.64 0.74 -28.84
CA SER A 243 -6.78 -0.06 -29.73
C SER A 243 -7.00 -1.56 -29.52
N ASP A 244 -6.55 -2.35 -30.49
CA ASP A 244 -6.66 -3.81 -30.55
C ASP A 244 -6.22 -4.49 -29.25
N ILE A 245 -7.20 -4.87 -28.42
CA ILE A 245 -6.97 -5.61 -27.18
C ILE A 245 -6.59 -7.04 -27.55
N ILE A 246 -5.38 -7.44 -27.19
CA ILE A 246 -4.91 -8.81 -27.32
C ILE A 246 -5.58 -9.67 -26.24
N LYS A 247 -6.34 -10.67 -26.69
CA LYS A 247 -6.95 -11.71 -25.85
C LYS A 247 -6.30 -13.06 -26.11
N GLY A 248 -6.14 -13.86 -25.06
CA GLY A 248 -5.57 -15.20 -25.16
C GLY A 248 -4.03 -15.19 -25.19
N ASP A 249 -3.44 -15.82 -26.20
CA ASP A 249 -1.98 -15.99 -26.28
C ASP A 249 -1.28 -14.74 -26.85
N ILE A 250 -0.79 -13.90 -25.94
CA ILE A 250 0.00 -12.72 -26.29
C ILE A 250 1.25 -13.06 -27.13
N PHE A 251 1.79 -14.27 -27.02
CA PHE A 251 3.04 -14.64 -27.70
C PHE A 251 2.90 -14.71 -29.22
N ASN A 252 1.70 -14.96 -29.74
CA ASN A 252 1.42 -15.04 -31.17
C ASN A 252 0.86 -13.74 -31.74
N ALA A 253 0.35 -12.85 -30.89
CA ALA A 253 -0.30 -11.61 -31.29
C ALA A 253 0.66 -10.40 -31.38
N VAL A 254 1.88 -10.53 -30.86
CA VAL A 254 2.89 -9.46 -30.88
C VAL A 254 3.44 -9.27 -32.29
N ASN A 255 3.01 -8.21 -32.97
CA ASN A 255 3.63 -7.71 -34.20
C ASN A 255 4.69 -6.65 -33.84
N LYS A 256 5.91 -6.77 -34.38
CA LYS A 256 7.02 -5.83 -34.16
C LYS A 256 6.73 -4.40 -34.64
N GLU A 257 5.78 -4.23 -35.55
CA GLU A 257 5.38 -2.93 -36.09
C GLU A 257 4.50 -2.15 -35.11
N ASN A 258 3.68 -2.84 -34.31
CA ASN A 258 2.81 -2.17 -33.35
C ASN A 258 3.55 -1.93 -32.03
N LYS A 259 4.02 -0.70 -31.84
CA LYS A 259 4.71 -0.29 -30.62
C LYS A 259 3.80 -0.19 -29.40
N LEU A 260 2.48 -0.26 -29.53
CA LEU A 260 1.54 -0.18 -28.42
C LEU A 260 0.73 -1.47 -28.28
N LEU A 261 0.89 -2.17 -27.16
CA LEU A 261 0.30 -3.48 -26.93
C LEU A 261 -0.64 -3.44 -25.72
N PHE A 262 -1.89 -3.84 -25.92
CA PHE A 262 -2.87 -4.00 -24.83
C PHE A 262 -3.12 -5.48 -24.60
N TYR A 263 -2.98 -5.94 -23.36
CA TYR A 263 -3.21 -7.33 -22.99
C TYR A 263 -4.29 -7.47 -21.93
N ASP A 264 -5.35 -8.21 -22.25
CA ASP A 264 -6.39 -8.57 -21.29
C ASP A 264 -5.89 -9.69 -20.38
N PHE A 265 -5.49 -9.33 -19.15
CA PHE A 265 -4.92 -10.29 -18.21
C PHE A 265 -5.93 -11.36 -17.78
N LEU A 266 -7.23 -11.02 -17.73
CA LEU A 266 -8.29 -11.97 -17.36
C LEU A 266 -8.65 -12.93 -18.50
N SER A 267 -8.16 -12.70 -19.72
CA SER A 267 -8.31 -13.65 -20.82
C SER A 267 -7.45 -14.92 -20.65
N SER A 268 -6.51 -14.92 -19.71
CA SER A 268 -5.71 -16.09 -19.34
C SER A 268 -6.50 -17.11 -18.52
N ALA A 269 -6.23 -18.40 -18.76
CA ALA A 269 -6.76 -19.48 -17.94
C ALA A 269 -5.92 -19.67 -16.66
N PHE A 270 -6.41 -19.20 -15.51
CA PHE A 270 -5.76 -19.40 -14.22
C PHE A 270 -6.17 -20.72 -13.55
N PRO A 271 -5.22 -21.50 -13.00
CA PRO A 271 -5.53 -22.73 -12.29
C PRO A 271 -6.34 -22.43 -11.01
N PRO A 272 -7.16 -23.37 -10.50
CA PRO A 272 -7.94 -23.16 -9.28
C PRO A 272 -7.09 -22.74 -8.07
N SER A 273 -5.85 -23.21 -7.97
CA SER A 273 -4.89 -22.83 -6.91
C SER A 273 -4.43 -21.37 -6.99
N GLY A 274 -4.62 -20.70 -8.14
CA GLY A 274 -4.29 -19.29 -8.37
C GLY A 274 -5.44 -18.33 -8.12
N ARG A 275 -6.66 -18.83 -7.95
CA ARG A 275 -7.87 -18.00 -7.89
C ARG A 275 -8.13 -17.47 -6.50
N THR A 276 -8.74 -16.29 -6.42
CA THR A 276 -9.22 -15.71 -5.15
C THR A 276 -10.29 -16.60 -4.52
N ARG A 277 -10.19 -16.78 -3.20
CA ARG A 277 -11.16 -17.52 -2.38
C ARG A 277 -11.53 -16.65 -1.18
N ARG A 278 -12.80 -16.57 -0.80
CA ARG A 278 -13.26 -15.83 0.39
C ARG A 278 -14.40 -16.61 1.03
N LYS A 279 -14.37 -16.82 2.34
CA LYS A 279 -15.42 -17.56 3.09
C LYS A 279 -15.94 -18.82 2.36
N GLU A 280 -15.00 -19.67 1.94
CA GLU A 280 -15.25 -20.93 1.21
C GLU A 280 -15.77 -20.81 -0.23
N GLN A 281 -16.12 -19.62 -0.69
CA GLN A 281 -16.48 -19.38 -2.08
C GLN A 281 -15.22 -19.18 -2.93
N ASN A 282 -15.25 -19.65 -4.19
CA ASN A 282 -14.20 -19.40 -5.17
C ASN A 282 -14.69 -18.37 -6.18
N SER A 283 -13.80 -17.44 -6.58
CA SER A 283 -14.04 -16.54 -7.70
C SER A 283 -13.21 -16.99 -8.91
N ALA A 284 -13.56 -16.50 -10.11
CA ALA A 284 -12.76 -16.68 -11.31
C ALA A 284 -11.52 -15.76 -11.33
N SER A 285 -11.53 -14.67 -10.55
CA SER A 285 -10.44 -13.71 -10.49
C SER A 285 -9.15 -14.33 -9.95
N PRO A 286 -7.98 -14.00 -10.54
CA PRO A 286 -6.69 -14.41 -10.02
C PRO A 286 -6.35 -13.62 -8.75
N CYS A 287 -5.76 -14.29 -7.77
CA CYS A 287 -5.13 -13.61 -6.63
C CYS A 287 -3.68 -13.30 -6.98
N MET A 288 -3.30 -12.03 -7.01
CA MET A 288 -1.96 -11.57 -7.40
C MET A 288 -0.88 -11.94 -6.37
N GLN A 289 -1.30 -12.29 -5.14
CA GLN A 289 -0.44 -12.87 -4.13
C GLN A 289 -0.10 -14.34 -4.39
N SER A 290 -0.89 -15.06 -5.20
CA SER A 290 -0.66 -16.48 -5.47
C SER A 290 0.59 -16.71 -6.31
N HIS A 291 1.48 -17.58 -5.85
CA HIS A 291 2.67 -18.00 -6.60
C HIS A 291 2.35 -18.49 -8.02
N ALA A 292 1.20 -19.16 -8.22
CA ALA A 292 0.78 -19.61 -9.56
C ALA A 292 0.51 -18.44 -10.51
N VAL A 293 -0.17 -17.40 -10.02
CA VAL A 293 -0.48 -16.19 -10.79
C VAL A 293 0.78 -15.37 -11.02
N GLN A 294 1.62 -15.19 -9.99
CA GLN A 294 2.88 -14.47 -10.13
C GLN A 294 3.81 -15.14 -11.15
N ASN A 295 3.91 -16.46 -11.15
CA ASN A 295 4.74 -17.17 -12.14
C ASN A 295 4.18 -17.05 -13.55
N HIS A 296 2.86 -17.10 -13.72
CA HIS A 296 2.23 -16.86 -15.01
C HIS A 296 2.53 -15.44 -15.52
N PHE A 297 2.34 -14.44 -14.66
CA PHE A 297 2.69 -13.04 -14.95
C PHE A 297 4.17 -12.90 -15.35
N ARG A 298 5.10 -13.39 -14.51
CA ARG A 298 6.54 -13.31 -14.76
C ARG A 298 6.95 -14.03 -16.04
N LYS A 299 6.31 -15.16 -16.38
CA LYS A 299 6.53 -15.89 -17.63
C LYS A 299 6.14 -15.04 -18.85
N ILE A 300 5.01 -14.35 -18.80
CA ILE A 300 4.59 -13.45 -19.88
C ILE A 300 5.59 -12.32 -20.05
N ILE A 301 5.93 -11.61 -18.97
CA ILE A 301 6.86 -10.46 -19.01
C ILE A 301 8.25 -10.87 -19.52
N ARG A 302 8.82 -11.97 -19.04
CA ARG A 302 10.12 -12.47 -19.53
C ARG A 302 10.09 -12.83 -21.01
N SER A 303 9.00 -13.44 -21.47
CA SER A 303 8.86 -13.79 -22.88
C SER A 303 8.71 -12.54 -23.75
N LEU A 304 7.97 -11.52 -23.29
CA LEU A 304 7.86 -10.24 -23.98
C LEU A 304 9.20 -9.50 -24.03
N SER A 305 9.86 -9.29 -22.89
CA SER A 305 11.15 -8.56 -22.81
C SER A 305 12.24 -9.13 -23.71
N ASN A 306 12.20 -10.43 -24.02
CA ASN A 306 13.13 -11.06 -24.96
C ASN A 306 12.77 -10.92 -26.45
N ARG A 307 11.57 -10.41 -26.78
CA ARG A 307 11.02 -10.39 -28.15
C ARG A 307 10.76 -8.98 -28.68
N ILE A 308 10.56 -8.00 -27.80
CA ILE A 308 10.18 -6.64 -28.15
C ILE A 308 11.14 -5.60 -27.60
N ASP A 309 11.25 -4.50 -28.34
CA ASP A 309 12.14 -3.37 -28.06
C ASP A 309 11.42 -2.06 -28.37
N GLY A 310 11.46 -1.11 -27.44
CA GLY A 310 10.80 0.19 -27.51
C GLY A 310 9.28 0.13 -27.61
N HIS A 311 8.62 -0.89 -27.02
CA HIS A 311 7.15 -0.99 -27.01
C HIS A 311 6.56 -0.41 -25.71
N ASP A 312 5.35 0.14 -25.77
CA ASP A 312 4.50 0.46 -24.62
C ASP A 312 3.51 -0.69 -24.41
N ILE A 313 3.64 -1.38 -23.28
CA ILE A 313 2.90 -2.60 -22.97
C ILE A 313 1.95 -2.29 -21.81
N ARG A 314 0.67 -2.58 -22.02
CA ARG A 314 -0.38 -2.23 -21.07
C ARG A 314 -1.20 -3.46 -20.73
N PHE A 315 -1.12 -3.90 -19.49
CA PHE A 315 -1.99 -4.95 -18.98
C PHE A 315 -3.28 -4.31 -18.46
N ILE A 316 -4.42 -4.79 -18.95
CA ILE A 316 -5.74 -4.32 -18.54
C ILE A 316 -6.46 -5.40 -17.73
N ASN A 317 -7.56 -5.00 -17.08
CA ASN A 317 -8.43 -5.87 -16.28
C ASN A 317 -7.72 -6.51 -15.07
N ILE A 318 -6.65 -5.89 -14.59
CA ILE A 318 -6.03 -6.23 -13.30
C ILE A 318 -6.63 -5.32 -12.24
N ALA A 319 -7.19 -5.93 -11.21
CA ALA A 319 -7.81 -5.25 -10.09
C ALA A 319 -7.37 -5.95 -8.79
N PRO A 320 -7.21 -5.20 -7.69
CA PRO A 320 -6.94 -5.79 -6.40
C PRO A 320 -8.21 -6.46 -5.83
N HIS A 321 -8.03 -7.60 -5.16
CA HIS A 321 -9.09 -8.42 -4.57
C HIS A 321 -8.77 -8.80 -3.13
N ILE A 322 -9.83 -9.11 -2.36
CA ILE A 322 -9.69 -9.72 -1.03
C ILE A 322 -9.72 -11.25 -1.17
N CYS A 323 -8.77 -11.93 -0.51
CA CYS A 323 -8.64 -13.37 -0.52
C CYS A 323 -8.32 -13.90 0.88
N ASP A 324 -8.78 -15.11 1.19
CA ASP A 324 -8.55 -15.81 2.47
C ASP A 324 -7.62 -17.02 2.28
N THR A 325 -7.05 -17.24 1.10
CA THR A 325 -6.24 -18.45 0.83
C THR A 325 -4.86 -18.35 1.49
N ALA A 326 -4.69 -19.03 2.62
CA ALA A 326 -3.45 -19.03 3.39
C ALA A 326 -2.22 -19.54 2.60
N SER A 327 -2.42 -20.47 1.66
CA SER A 327 -1.33 -21.00 0.82
C SER A 327 -0.77 -19.97 -0.17
N HIS A 328 -1.51 -18.89 -0.49
CA HIS A 328 -1.00 -17.77 -1.29
C HIS A 328 0.03 -16.94 -0.52
N LEU A 329 -0.04 -16.95 0.81
CA LEU A 329 0.92 -16.30 1.72
C LEU A 329 1.96 -17.28 2.27
N GLU A 330 2.15 -18.42 1.60
CA GLU A 330 3.09 -19.48 2.00
C GLU A 330 2.78 -20.11 3.38
N ARG A 331 1.54 -19.96 3.87
CA ARG A 331 1.08 -20.46 5.18
C ARG A 331 0.10 -21.61 5.03
N LYS A 332 0.56 -22.70 4.37
CA LYS A 332 -0.30 -23.83 3.98
C LYS A 332 -1.02 -24.53 5.15
N SER A 333 -0.49 -24.43 6.37
CA SER A 333 -1.05 -25.06 7.57
C SER A 333 -2.10 -24.21 8.30
N ALA A 334 -2.27 -22.94 7.95
CA ALA A 334 -3.25 -22.07 8.59
C ALA A 334 -4.63 -22.22 7.94
N SER A 335 -5.69 -22.13 8.74
CA SER A 335 -7.02 -21.80 8.24
C SER A 335 -6.99 -20.38 7.64
N GLY A 336 -7.96 -20.06 6.78
CA GLY A 336 -7.88 -18.92 5.86
C GLY A 336 -7.33 -17.61 6.46
N ILE A 337 -6.47 -16.95 5.70
CA ILE A 337 -5.77 -15.72 6.09
C ILE A 337 -6.19 -14.60 5.14
N GLU A 338 -6.96 -13.65 5.67
CA GLU A 338 -7.45 -12.49 4.92
C GLU A 338 -6.27 -11.63 4.45
N HIS A 339 -6.21 -11.36 3.15
CA HIS A 339 -5.25 -10.49 2.51
C HIS A 339 -5.87 -9.72 1.35
N TRP A 340 -5.26 -8.59 1.02
CA TRP A 340 -5.63 -7.74 -0.11
C TRP A 340 -4.45 -7.61 -1.04
N ASP A 341 -4.53 -8.16 -2.25
CA ASP A 341 -3.36 -8.38 -3.12
C ASP A 341 -2.81 -7.12 -3.84
N MET A 342 -3.14 -5.93 -3.32
CA MET A 342 -2.76 -4.64 -3.88
C MET A 342 -1.25 -4.44 -3.95
N ILE A 343 -0.49 -4.69 -2.88
CA ILE A 343 0.97 -4.51 -2.91
C ILE A 343 1.59 -5.51 -3.88
N SER A 344 1.04 -6.73 -3.99
CA SER A 344 1.51 -7.71 -4.99
C SER A 344 1.36 -7.20 -6.43
N ILE A 345 0.28 -6.48 -6.76
CA ILE A 345 0.12 -5.84 -8.08
C ILE A 345 1.21 -4.80 -8.30
N LEU A 346 1.46 -3.97 -7.30
CA LEU A 346 2.43 -2.88 -7.34
C LEU A 346 3.87 -3.44 -7.49
N ASP A 347 4.24 -4.46 -6.71
CA ASP A 347 5.54 -5.12 -6.77
C ASP A 347 5.78 -5.79 -8.12
N LEU A 348 4.77 -6.47 -8.67
CA LEU A 348 4.85 -7.09 -9.99
C LEU A 348 5.02 -6.05 -11.11
N ARG A 349 4.38 -4.88 -10.99
CA ARG A 349 4.57 -3.76 -11.91
C ARG A 349 6.02 -3.26 -11.89
N LEU A 350 6.56 -2.98 -10.70
CA LEU A 350 7.95 -2.54 -10.56
C LEU A 350 8.91 -3.59 -11.12
N TRP A 351 8.71 -4.86 -10.73
CA TRP A 351 9.51 -5.98 -11.24
C TRP A 351 9.46 -6.09 -12.77
N ALA A 352 8.29 -5.87 -13.38
CA ALA A 352 8.15 -5.92 -14.83
C ALA A 352 8.92 -4.80 -15.53
N ASP A 353 8.87 -3.58 -15.02
CA ASP A 353 9.63 -2.46 -15.57
C ASP A 353 11.16 -2.72 -15.51
N HIS A 354 11.68 -3.34 -14.45
CA HIS A 354 13.07 -3.78 -14.41
C HIS A 354 13.42 -4.74 -15.56
N GLN A 355 12.49 -5.61 -15.98
CA GLN A 355 12.74 -6.52 -17.10
C GLN A 355 12.79 -5.81 -18.46
N PHE A 356 12.11 -4.67 -18.60
CA PHE A 356 12.03 -3.94 -19.87
C PHE A 356 13.06 -2.82 -20.01
N GLN A 357 13.75 -2.44 -18.92
CA GLN A 357 14.66 -1.29 -18.90
C GLN A 357 15.71 -1.32 -20.02
N SER A 358 16.36 -2.47 -20.24
CA SER A 358 17.40 -2.62 -21.28
C SER A 358 16.86 -2.50 -22.70
N SER A 359 15.57 -2.85 -22.90
CA SER A 359 14.88 -2.80 -24.19
C SER A 359 14.23 -1.44 -24.48
N GLY A 360 14.34 -0.45 -23.58
CA GLY A 360 13.63 0.82 -23.71
C GLY A 360 12.09 0.72 -23.76
N SER A 361 11.53 -0.49 -23.59
CA SER A 361 10.09 -0.72 -23.53
C SER A 361 9.55 -0.23 -22.18
N ARG A 362 8.27 0.09 -22.16
CA ARG A 362 7.54 0.57 -20.97
C ARG A 362 6.46 -0.42 -20.61
N PHE A 363 6.21 -0.59 -19.32
CA PHE A 363 5.12 -1.40 -18.84
C PHE A 363 4.16 -0.60 -17.96
N SER A 364 2.87 -0.88 -18.09
CA SER A 364 1.85 -0.31 -17.23
C SER A 364 0.74 -1.31 -16.95
N ILE A 365 0.12 -1.17 -15.79
CA ILE A 365 -1.14 -1.82 -15.44
C ILE A 365 -2.19 -0.72 -15.48
N ILE A 366 -3.27 -0.92 -16.24
CA ILE A 366 -4.39 0.01 -16.34
C ILE A 366 -5.62 -0.62 -15.68
N SER A 367 -6.16 0.07 -14.69
CA SER A 367 -7.49 -0.23 -14.14
C SER A 367 -8.58 0.09 -15.16
N GLN A 368 -9.67 -0.69 -15.19
CA GLN A 368 -10.82 -0.36 -16.04
C GLN A 368 -11.38 1.01 -15.68
N ALA A 369 -11.85 1.79 -16.66
CA ALA A 369 -12.27 3.17 -16.44
C ALA A 369 -13.45 3.28 -15.45
N ASP A 370 -14.35 2.31 -15.49
CA ASP A 370 -15.51 2.15 -14.60
C ASP A 370 -15.17 1.45 -13.27
N SER A 371 -13.92 1.02 -13.08
CA SER A 371 -13.48 0.41 -11.83
C SER A 371 -13.29 1.46 -10.73
N PRO A 372 -13.62 1.15 -9.46
CA PRO A 372 -13.31 2.04 -8.33
C PRO A 372 -11.80 2.33 -8.20
N PHE A 373 -10.95 1.49 -8.79
CA PHE A 373 -9.50 1.63 -8.76
C PHE A 373 -8.95 2.64 -9.77
N SER A 374 -9.76 3.10 -10.74
CA SER A 374 -9.34 4.12 -11.72
C SER A 374 -8.98 5.47 -11.07
N SER A 375 -9.50 5.71 -9.87
CA SER A 375 -9.26 6.92 -9.08
C SER A 375 -8.11 6.79 -8.09
N MET A 376 -7.40 5.65 -8.05
CA MET A 376 -6.30 5.40 -7.11
C MET A 376 -4.93 5.81 -7.71
N PRO A 377 -4.26 6.83 -7.15
CA PRO A 377 -2.91 7.25 -7.55
C PRO A 377 -1.91 6.10 -7.78
N SER A 378 -1.88 5.10 -6.90
CA SER A 378 -0.96 3.96 -6.98
C SER A 378 -1.09 3.12 -8.26
N LEU A 379 -2.27 3.14 -8.89
CA LEU A 379 -2.59 2.44 -10.14
C LEU A 379 -2.67 3.39 -11.33
N MET A 380 -2.51 4.70 -11.12
CA MET A 380 -2.37 5.64 -12.22
C MET A 380 -1.03 5.44 -12.93
N SER A 381 -1.07 5.56 -14.26
CA SER A 381 0.13 5.55 -15.11
C SER A 381 0.75 6.94 -15.14
N ASP A 382 1.42 7.30 -14.05
CA ASP A 382 2.26 8.49 -14.01
C ASP A 382 3.63 8.15 -14.61
N PHE A 383 3.75 8.35 -15.92
CA PHE A 383 5.04 8.53 -16.56
C PHE A 383 5.50 9.96 -16.24
N ALA A 384 6.48 10.07 -15.34
CA ALA A 384 7.12 11.33 -14.95
C ALA A 384 8.19 11.79 -15.94
#